data_AF-A0AAE1GAM5-F1
#
_entry.id   AF-A0AAE1GAM5-F1
#
_cell.length_a   1.000
_cell.length_b   1.000
_cell.length_c   1.000
_cell.angle_alpha   90.00
_cell.angle_beta   90.00
_cell.angle_gamma   90.00
#
_symmetry.space_group_name_H-M   'P 1'
#
loop_
_entity.id
_entity.type
_entity.pdbx_description
1 polymer ?
#
loop_
_entity_poly.entity_id
_entity_poly.type
_entity_poly.pdbx_seq_one_letter_code
_entity_poly.pdbx_strand_id
1 'polypeptide(L)'
;MESVIEVIRWDDRMIKIKLVVGEKVLNIFSVYAPQQGRPDEEKEEFREKLSDRISEVSRGDIVIVAGDMNVYIGRDNGGYEEVMGGYGIGQRNKEGEQMLQLCQLHNLRIWNT
;
A
#
# COMPACT_ATOMS: atom_id res chain seq x y z
N MET A 1 3.05 18.40 19.19
CA MET A 1 2.68 17.23 20.02
C MET A 1 2.21 16.17 19.05
N GLU A 2 2.77 14.97 19.13
CA GLU A 2 2.31 13.84 18.32
C GLU A 2 1.37 13.00 19.18
N SER A 3 0.23 12.61 18.63
CA SER A 3 -0.73 11.77 19.34
C SER A 3 -1.25 10.66 18.45
N VAL A 4 -1.32 9.46 19.02
CA VAL A 4 -2.07 8.34 18.44
C VAL A 4 -3.53 8.57 18.79
N ILE A 5 -4.39 8.66 17.77
CA ILE A 5 -5.82 8.93 17.96
C ILE A 5 -6.68 7.71 17.68
N GLU A 6 -6.21 6.74 16.89
CA GLU A 6 -6.93 5.51 16.61
C GLU A 6 -5.96 4.38 16.23
N VAL A 7 -6.25 3.16 16.68
CA VAL A 7 -5.60 1.94 16.23
C VAL A 7 -6.67 0.90 15.93
N ILE A 8 -6.74 0.44 14.68
CA ILE A 8 -7.69 -0.59 14.24
C ILE A 8 -6.90 -1.78 13.71
N ARG A 9 -7.09 -2.95 14.31
CA ARG A 9 -6.61 -4.23 13.77
C ARG A 9 -7.79 -4.94 13.11
N TRP A 10 -7.69 -5.21 11.82
CA TRP A 10 -8.76 -5.94 11.11
C TRP A 10 -8.52 -7.44 11.11
N ASP A 11 -7.26 -7.87 11.02
CA ASP A 11 -6.86 -9.28 11.04
C ASP A 11 -5.36 -9.38 11.38
N ASP A 12 -4.74 -10.54 11.10
CA ASP A 12 -3.33 -10.79 11.33
C ASP A 12 -2.39 -10.14 10.29
N ARG A 13 -2.95 -9.56 9.23
CA ARG A 13 -2.25 -9.03 8.07
C ARG A 13 -2.44 -7.53 7.87
N MET A 14 -3.39 -6.91 8.54
CA MET A 14 -3.68 -5.48 8.36
C MET A 14 -4.04 -4.80 9.66
N ILE A 15 -3.27 -3.76 9.97
CA ILE A 15 -3.53 -2.82 11.06
C ILE A 15 -3.42 -1.39 10.52
N LYS A 16 -4.34 -0.51 10.92
CA LYS A 16 -4.26 0.94 10.68
C LYS A 16 -3.97 1.65 11.98
N ILE A 17 -3.04 2.60 11.90
CA ILE A 17 -2.72 3.53 12.97
C ILE A 17 -3.02 4.94 12.45
N LYS A 18 -3.86 5.69 13.16
CA LYS A 18 -4.15 7.08 12.87
C LYS A 18 -3.39 7.98 13.85
N LEU A 19 -2.57 8.86 13.31
CA LEU A 19 -1.69 9.77 14.05
C LEU A 19 -1.99 11.21 13.69
N VAL A 20 -1.81 12.11 14.65
CA VAL A 20 -1.75 13.55 14.39
C VAL A 20 -0.32 14.01 14.59
N VAL A 21 0.28 14.61 13.55
CA VAL A 21 1.65 15.13 13.55
C VAL A 21 1.59 16.60 13.11
N GLY A 22 1.76 17.51 14.07
CA GLY A 22 1.52 18.93 13.82
C GLY A 22 0.04 19.18 13.48
N GLU A 23 -0.22 19.79 12.34
CA GLU A 23 -1.58 20.03 11.81
C GLU A 23 -2.06 18.94 10.85
N LYS A 24 -1.23 17.91 10.61
CA LYS A 24 -1.52 16.84 9.66
C LYS A 24 -2.03 15.59 10.35
N VAL A 25 -2.94 14.90 9.68
CA VAL A 25 -3.43 13.59 10.09
C VAL A 25 -2.84 12.54 9.16
N LEU A 26 -2.22 11.51 9.73
CA LEU A 26 -1.62 10.39 9.01
C LEU A 26 -2.43 9.12 9.30
N ASN A 27 -2.75 8.36 8.26
CA ASN A 27 -3.32 7.02 8.34
C ASN A 27 -2.25 6.05 7.82
N ILE A 28 -1.61 5.33 8.74
CA ILE A 28 -0.56 4.37 8.44
C ILE A 28 -1.17 2.97 8.43
N PHE A 29 -1.17 2.33 7.28
CA PHE A 29 -1.52 0.93 7.10
C PHE A 29 -0.24 0.10 7.18
N SER A 30 -0.12 -0.70 8.25
CA SER A 30 0.91 -1.73 8.32
C SER A 30 0.31 -3.04 7.82
N VAL A 31 0.92 -3.60 6.78
CA VAL A 31 0.37 -4.73 6.05
C VAL A 31 1.36 -5.89 5.87
N TYR A 32 0.83 -7.11 5.79
CA TYR A 32 1.55 -8.32 5.44
C TYR A 32 0.76 -9.09 4.38
N ALA A 33 1.13 -8.89 3.11
CA ALA A 33 0.44 -9.49 1.99
C ALA A 33 0.68 -11.02 1.93
N PRO A 34 -0.27 -11.80 1.37
CA PRO A 34 -0.04 -13.22 1.12
C PRO A 34 1.23 -13.47 0.30
N GLN A 35 1.93 -14.56 0.60
CA GLN A 35 3.09 -14.99 -0.19
C GLN A 35 2.70 -15.35 -1.63
N GLN A 36 3.66 -15.27 -2.55
CA GLN A 36 3.49 -15.58 -3.98
C GLN A 36 2.83 -16.94 -4.26
N GLY A 37 3.13 -17.97 -3.45
CA GLY A 37 2.57 -19.31 -3.58
C GLY A 37 1.17 -19.51 -2.97
N ARG A 38 0.54 -18.46 -2.43
CA ARG A 38 -0.84 -18.52 -1.92
C ARG A 38 -1.86 -18.46 -3.08
N PRO A 39 -3.09 -18.95 -2.87
CA PRO A 39 -4.14 -18.89 -3.88
C PRO A 39 -4.38 -17.47 -4.39
N ASP A 40 -4.72 -17.34 -5.67
CA ASP A 40 -5.00 -16.04 -6.29
C ASP A 40 -6.20 -15.35 -5.63
N GLU A 41 -7.20 -16.12 -5.18
CA GLU A 41 -8.37 -15.58 -4.46
C GLU A 41 -7.97 -14.88 -3.15
N GLU A 42 -7.01 -15.44 -2.41
CA GLU A 42 -6.53 -14.85 -1.15
C GLU A 42 -5.74 -13.56 -1.40
N LYS A 43 -4.98 -13.51 -2.50
CA LYS A 43 -4.24 -12.30 -2.93
C LYS A 43 -5.19 -11.22 -3.40
N GLU A 44 -6.23 -11.60 -4.11
CA GLU A 44 -7.29 -10.68 -4.56
C GLU A 44 -8.04 -10.08 -3.38
N GLU A 45 -8.56 -10.93 -2.48
CA GLU A 45 -9.32 -10.50 -1.30
C GLU A 45 -8.50 -9.52 -0.43
N PHE A 46 -7.21 -9.82 -0.22
CA PHE A 46 -6.31 -8.93 0.51
C PHE A 46 -6.17 -7.56 -0.19
N ARG A 47 -6.01 -7.54 -1.52
CA ARG A 47 -5.84 -6.31 -2.30
C ARG A 47 -7.11 -5.47 -2.31
N GLU A 48 -8.26 -6.09 -2.54
CA GLU A 48 -9.57 -5.43 -2.51
C GLU A 48 -9.83 -4.82 -1.13
N LYS A 49 -9.61 -5.61 -0.07
CA LYS A 49 -9.74 -5.12 1.31
C LYS A 49 -8.83 -3.91 1.57
N LEU A 50 -7.57 -3.95 1.15
CA LEU A 50 -6.65 -2.83 1.30
C LEU A 50 -7.15 -1.59 0.55
N SER A 51 -7.59 -1.77 -0.70
CA SER A 51 -8.14 -0.69 -1.54
C SER A 51 -9.37 -0.03 -0.89
N ASP A 52 -10.28 -0.83 -0.35
CA ASP A 52 -11.46 -0.33 0.36
C ASP A 52 -11.06 0.50 1.59
N ARG A 53 -10.10 0.01 2.39
CA ARG A 53 -9.65 0.73 3.58
C ARG A 53 -8.94 2.04 3.27
N ILE A 54 -8.19 2.10 2.17
CA ILE A 54 -7.58 3.36 1.70
C ILE A 54 -8.69 4.34 1.27
N SER A 55 -9.73 3.85 0.59
CA SER A 55 -10.87 4.66 0.15
C SER A 55 -11.68 5.27 1.30
N GLU A 56 -11.67 4.64 2.47
CA GLU A 56 -12.32 5.13 3.69
C GLU A 56 -11.56 6.30 4.35
N VAL A 57 -10.32 6.57 3.94
CA VAL A 57 -9.52 7.67 4.50
C VAL A 57 -10.02 9.01 3.97
N SER A 58 -10.09 10.00 4.87
CA SER A 58 -10.49 11.36 4.51
C SER A 58 -9.52 11.97 3.50
N ARG A 59 -10.04 12.61 2.44
CA ARG A 59 -9.26 13.14 1.30
C ARG A 59 -8.13 14.10 1.68
N GLY A 60 -8.19 14.74 2.86
CA GLY A 60 -7.15 15.65 3.36
C GLY A 60 -6.10 14.98 4.26
N ASP A 61 -6.33 13.74 4.68
CA ASP A 61 -5.39 12.99 5.49
C ASP A 61 -4.31 12.36 4.59
N ILE A 62 -3.11 12.19 5.15
CA ILE A 62 -2.02 11.49 4.47
C ILE A 62 -2.21 9.98 4.64
N VAL A 63 -2.08 9.23 3.55
CA VAL A 63 -2.05 7.77 3.56
C VAL A 63 -0.62 7.28 3.44
N ILE A 64 -0.20 6.37 4.32
CA ILE A 64 1.05 5.63 4.21
C ILE A 64 0.71 4.15 4.28
N VAL A 65 1.12 3.39 3.26
CA VAL A 65 1.06 1.92 3.28
C VAL A 65 2.48 1.41 3.45
N ALA A 66 2.72 0.62 4.47
CA ALA A 66 4.02 0.09 4.81
C ALA A 66 3.92 -1.37 5.25
N GLY A 67 5.02 -2.10 5.13
CA GLY A 67 5.08 -3.52 5.49
C GLY A 67 5.54 -4.36 4.31
N ASP A 68 5.27 -5.65 4.38
CA ASP A 68 5.71 -6.60 3.37
C ASP A 68 4.59 -6.90 2.39
N MET A 69 4.75 -6.41 1.16
CA MET A 69 3.79 -6.63 0.08
C MET A 69 4.04 -7.94 -0.68
N ASN A 70 5.15 -8.63 -0.45
CA ASN A 70 5.49 -9.86 -1.18
C ASN A 70 5.41 -9.72 -2.72
N VAL A 71 5.69 -8.55 -3.30
CA VAL A 71 5.60 -8.29 -4.76
C VAL A 71 6.95 -7.96 -5.39
N TYR A 72 7.08 -8.22 -6.69
CA TYR A 72 8.21 -7.76 -7.50
C TYR A 72 7.74 -6.67 -8.47
N ILE A 73 8.10 -5.42 -8.19
CA ILE A 73 7.72 -4.26 -9.02
C ILE A 73 8.58 -4.17 -10.30
N GLY A 74 9.84 -4.62 -10.21
CA GLY A 74 10.80 -4.57 -11.31
C GLY A 74 11.36 -3.17 -11.59
N ARG A 75 12.24 -3.07 -12.60
CA ARG A 75 12.90 -1.81 -13.01
C ARG A 75 12.08 -0.94 -13.95
N ASP A 76 11.34 -1.58 -14.86
CA ASP A 76 10.56 -0.88 -15.87
C ASP A 76 9.52 0.01 -15.17
N ASN A 77 9.45 1.28 -15.55
CA ASN A 77 8.46 2.23 -15.04
C ASN A 77 7.54 2.78 -16.14
N GLY A 78 7.62 2.24 -17.36
CA GLY A 78 6.79 2.66 -18.47
C GLY A 78 5.30 2.58 -18.12
N GLY A 79 4.59 3.72 -18.24
CA GLY A 79 3.18 3.84 -17.89
C GLY A 79 2.87 3.97 -16.39
N TYR A 80 3.90 4.00 -15.55
CA TYR A 80 3.83 4.10 -14.09
C TYR A 80 4.77 5.17 -13.51
N GLU A 81 5.21 6.13 -14.31
CA GLU A 81 6.21 7.14 -13.96
C GLU A 81 5.79 8.03 -12.78
N GLU A 82 4.48 8.25 -12.62
CA GLU A 82 3.91 9.02 -11.49
C GLU A 82 3.88 8.20 -10.19
N VAL A 83 3.94 6.87 -10.29
CA VAL A 83 3.82 5.94 -9.17
C VAL A 83 5.16 5.38 -8.72
N MET A 84 6.10 5.13 -9.63
CA MET A 84 7.40 4.53 -9.31
C MET A 84 8.56 5.22 -10.00
N GLY A 85 9.73 5.18 -9.36
CA GLY A 85 10.98 5.62 -9.97
C GLY A 85 11.56 4.58 -10.96
N GLY A 86 12.61 4.96 -11.68
CA GLY A 86 13.30 4.08 -12.65
C GLY A 86 14.45 3.25 -12.06
N TYR A 87 14.56 3.18 -10.74
CA TYR A 87 15.68 2.53 -10.03
C TYR A 87 15.37 1.12 -9.53
N GLY A 88 14.15 0.63 -9.75
CA GLY A 88 13.74 -0.70 -9.32
C GLY A 88 14.64 -1.82 -9.84
N ILE A 89 14.60 -2.97 -9.17
CA ILE A 89 15.44 -4.13 -9.48
C ILE A 89 14.56 -5.31 -9.91
N GLY A 90 15.06 -6.08 -10.87
CA GLY A 90 14.42 -7.33 -11.31
C GLY A 90 13.30 -7.10 -12.33
N GLN A 91 12.53 -8.17 -12.56
CA GLN A 91 11.40 -8.17 -13.48
C GLN A 91 10.09 -8.12 -12.69
N ARG A 92 9.14 -7.35 -13.23
CA ARG A 92 7.79 -7.24 -12.67
C ARG A 92 7.04 -8.56 -12.75
N ASN A 93 6.39 -8.98 -11.68
CA ASN A 93 5.43 -10.10 -11.70
C ASN A 93 3.97 -9.60 -11.74
N LYS A 94 3.02 -10.54 -11.86
CA LYS A 94 1.57 -10.24 -11.90
C LYS A 94 1.13 -9.40 -10.69
N GLU A 95 1.60 -9.78 -9.51
CA GLU A 95 1.27 -9.11 -8.25
C GLU A 95 1.89 -7.71 -8.17
N GLY A 96 3.10 -7.53 -8.72
CA GLY A 96 3.73 -6.21 -8.83
C GLY A 96 2.99 -5.27 -9.77
N GLU A 97 2.48 -5.79 -10.89
CA GLU A 97 1.61 -5.04 -11.81
C GLU A 97 0.32 -4.58 -11.10
N GLN A 98 -0.35 -5.51 -10.41
CA GLN A 98 -1.57 -5.21 -9.65
C GLN A 98 -1.31 -4.18 -8.53
N MET A 99 -0.13 -4.21 -7.91
CA MET A 99 0.26 -3.23 -6.90
C MET A 99 0.41 -1.83 -7.51
N LEU A 100 1.02 -1.72 -8.68
CA LEU A 100 1.16 -0.45 -9.37
C LEU A 100 -0.20 0.13 -9.78
N GLN A 101 -1.13 -0.72 -10.23
CA GLN A 101 -2.51 -0.31 -10.54
C GLN A 101 -3.25 0.19 -9.30
N LEU A 102 -3.09 -0.49 -8.14
CA LEU A 102 -3.64 -0.01 -6.87
C LEU A 102 -3.06 1.35 -6.48
N CYS A 103 -1.74 1.52 -6.65
CA CYS A 103 -1.11 2.81 -6.40
C CYS A 103 -1.64 3.91 -7.32
N GLN A 104 -1.81 3.64 -8.63
CA GLN A 104 -2.42 4.61 -9.56
C GLN A 104 -3.85 4.98 -9.14
N LEU A 105 -4.67 3.98 -8.79
CA LEU A 105 -6.05 4.18 -8.36
C LEU A 105 -6.15 5.13 -7.16
N HIS A 106 -5.24 4.98 -6.20
CA HIS A 106 -5.22 5.74 -4.94
C HIS A 106 -4.27 6.94 -4.94
N ASN A 107 -3.67 7.28 -6.09
CA ASN A 107 -2.64 8.31 -6.22
C ASN A 107 -1.48 8.15 -5.22
N LEU A 108 -1.07 6.90 -4.97
CA LEU A 108 0.05 6.56 -4.11
C LEU A 108 1.33 6.47 -4.93
N ARG A 109 2.45 6.84 -4.29
CA ARG A 109 3.79 6.70 -4.86
C ARG A 109 4.58 5.67 -4.09
N ILE A 110 5.27 4.79 -4.80
CA ILE A 110 6.23 3.83 -4.26
C ILE A 110 7.55 4.55 -4.01
N TRP A 111 8.06 4.43 -2.78
CA TRP A 111 9.29 5.11 -2.34
C TRP A 111 10.51 4.18 -2.28
N ASN A 112 10.31 2.87 -2.36
CA ASN A 112 11.36 1.84 -2.24
C ASN A 112 11.72 1.18 -3.57
N THR A 113 11.81 1.96 -4.65
CA THR A 113 12.24 1.53 -5.99
C THR A 113 13.62 2.06 -6.32
#